data_AF-Q74BP6-F1
#
_entry.id   AF-Q74BP6-F1
#
_cell.length_a   1.000
_cell.length_b   1.000
_cell.length_c   1.000
_cell.angle_alpha   90.00
_cell.angle_beta   90.00
_cell.angle_gamma   90.00
#
_symmetry.space_group_name_H-M   'P 1'
#
loop_
_entity.id
_entity.type
_entity.pdbx_description
1 polymer ?
#
loop_
_entity_poly.entity_id
_entity_poly.type
_entity_poly.pdbx_seq_one_letter_code
_entity_poly.pdbx_strand_id
1 'polypeptide(L)'
;MIRTCTGFAVIAVLSLPGAALAETYQWTDDAGIVHFTDNLERIPSKYLKRVKELPSVKGETPSSPSMESPGAPAEVKPALKSQPPLLYGGLDERGWRSRFSSLREELKVIEESLPKKREELNQLHRRWVISMGRVPSQGELKDFAEKQAEGSATVEDNPYVNKSALSTPGRHREAYYAKLQEVRQEEARVGEIKKQLEDLELEASRVGVPFEWRR
;
A
#
# COMPACT_ATOMS: atom_id res chain seq x y z
N MET A 1 12.16 -37.23 -53.53
CA MET A 1 12.13 -38.14 -52.36
C MET A 1 13.54 -38.26 -51.79
N ILE A 2 13.90 -37.47 -50.78
CA ILE A 2 15.06 -37.70 -49.91
C ILE A 2 14.63 -37.27 -48.50
N ARG A 3 14.66 -38.22 -47.56
CA ARG A 3 14.35 -38.07 -46.14
C ARG A 3 15.62 -37.62 -45.41
N THR A 4 15.56 -36.55 -44.64
CA THR A 4 16.60 -36.22 -43.66
C THR A 4 15.95 -36.01 -42.30
N CYS A 5 16.03 -37.04 -41.47
CA CYS A 5 15.83 -36.96 -40.03
C CYS A 5 17.16 -36.52 -39.41
N THR A 6 17.19 -35.35 -38.77
CA THR A 6 18.35 -34.95 -37.95
C THR A 6 17.82 -34.54 -36.58
N GLY A 7 18.15 -35.37 -35.59
CA GLY A 7 17.62 -35.30 -34.23
C GLY A 7 18.10 -34.06 -33.47
N PHE A 8 17.17 -33.47 -32.72
CA PHE A 8 17.44 -32.46 -31.71
C PHE A 8 17.99 -33.15 -30.45
N ALA A 9 19.30 -33.03 -30.20
CA ALA A 9 19.89 -33.43 -28.93
C ALA A 9 19.56 -32.35 -27.89
N VAL A 10 18.62 -32.65 -26.99
CA VAL A 10 18.30 -31.83 -25.81
C VAL A 10 19.40 -32.06 -24.77
N ILE A 11 20.29 -31.09 -24.62
CA ILE A 11 21.24 -31.06 -23.50
C ILE A 11 20.48 -30.49 -22.30
N ALA A 12 20.05 -31.39 -21.40
CA ALA A 12 19.50 -31.04 -20.10
C ALA A 12 20.65 -30.58 -19.18
N VAL A 13 20.84 -29.26 -19.08
CA VAL A 13 21.71 -28.66 -18.06
C VAL A 13 21.04 -28.87 -16.70
N LEU A 14 21.55 -29.85 -15.94
CA LEU A 14 21.21 -30.04 -14.53
C LEU A 14 21.69 -28.83 -13.74
N SER A 15 20.77 -27.94 -13.36
CA SER A 15 20.97 -26.98 -12.28
C SER A 15 21.03 -27.72 -10.94
N LEU A 16 22.20 -27.79 -10.32
CA LEU A 16 22.30 -28.14 -8.90
C LEU A 16 21.91 -26.91 -8.05
N PRO A 17 20.91 -27.01 -7.15
CA PRO A 17 20.69 -25.98 -6.13
C PRO A 17 21.79 -26.08 -5.06
N GLY A 18 22.54 -24.99 -4.88
CA GLY A 18 23.45 -24.85 -3.73
C GLY A 18 22.64 -24.75 -2.44
N ALA A 19 22.95 -25.59 -1.46
CA ALA A 19 22.40 -25.49 -0.12
C ALA A 19 22.90 -24.19 0.52
N ALA A 20 22.01 -23.20 0.66
CA ALA A 20 22.26 -22.03 1.48
C ALA A 20 22.16 -22.45 2.94
N LEU A 21 23.30 -22.51 3.63
CA LEU A 21 23.33 -22.63 5.09
C LEU A 21 22.93 -21.26 5.65
N ALA A 22 21.68 -21.12 6.08
CA ALA A 22 21.24 -19.96 6.84
C ALA A 22 21.66 -20.16 8.30
N GLU A 23 22.66 -19.41 8.74
CA GLU A 23 23.05 -19.33 10.14
C GLU A 23 22.16 -18.25 10.81
N THR A 24 21.20 -18.68 11.62
CA THR A 24 20.30 -17.76 12.33
C THR A 24 20.94 -17.35 13.65
N TYR A 25 21.16 -16.05 13.82
CA TYR A 25 21.73 -15.46 15.02
C TYR A 25 20.63 -15.01 15.98
N GLN A 26 20.80 -15.32 17.26
CA GLN A 26 19.91 -14.88 18.34
C GLN A 26 20.62 -13.86 19.24
N TRP A 27 19.96 -12.75 19.55
CA TRP A 27 20.43 -11.77 20.55
C TRP A 27 19.27 -11.23 21.39
N THR A 28 19.58 -10.81 22.62
CA THR A 28 18.60 -10.23 23.56
C THR A 28 18.93 -8.78 23.80
N ASP A 29 17.95 -7.89 23.65
CA ASP A 29 18.10 -6.46 23.92
C ASP A 29 18.03 -6.14 25.42
N ASP A 30 18.24 -4.86 25.78
CA ASP A 30 18.21 -4.42 27.18
C ASP A 30 16.79 -4.41 27.78
N ALA A 31 15.76 -4.56 26.95
CA ALA A 31 14.37 -4.76 27.38
C ALA A 31 14.04 -6.25 27.60
N GLY A 32 14.99 -7.16 27.38
CA GLY A 32 14.81 -8.60 27.53
C GLY A 32 14.10 -9.27 26.35
N ILE A 33 13.92 -8.56 25.23
CA ILE A 33 13.26 -9.09 24.02
C ILE A 33 14.31 -9.84 23.19
N VAL A 34 13.95 -11.06 22.79
CA VAL A 34 14.80 -11.92 21.96
C VAL A 34 14.53 -11.64 20.48
N HIS A 35 15.57 -11.34 19.73
CA HIS A 35 15.54 -11.08 18.30
C HIS A 35 16.31 -12.17 17.53
N PHE A 36 15.81 -12.50 16.34
CA PHE A 36 16.44 -13.46 15.42
C PHE A 36 16.79 -12.75 14.11
N THR A 37 17.97 -13.01 13.56
CA THR A 37 18.35 -12.48 12.26
C THR A 37 19.28 -13.42 11.51
N ASP A 38 19.11 -13.50 10.19
CA ASP A 38 19.96 -14.31 9.31
C ASP A 38 21.16 -13.52 8.75
N ASN A 39 21.34 -12.27 9.20
CA ASN A 39 22.47 -11.42 8.80
C ASN A 39 23.07 -10.71 10.02
N LEU A 40 24.35 -11.03 10.30
CA LEU A 40 25.12 -10.52 11.43
C LEU A 40 25.25 -8.98 11.43
N GLU A 41 25.28 -8.35 10.24
CA GLU A 41 25.40 -6.89 10.10
C GLU A 41 24.18 -6.12 10.60
N ARG A 42 23.04 -6.80 10.75
CA ARG A 42 21.78 -6.22 11.21
C ARG A 42 21.71 -6.13 12.75
N ILE A 43 22.65 -6.77 13.46
CA ILE A 43 22.72 -6.73 14.92
C ILE A 43 23.47 -5.46 15.36
N PRO A 44 22.87 -4.58 16.18
CA PRO A 44 23.56 -3.40 16.68
C PRO A 44 24.83 -3.79 17.45
N SER A 45 25.93 -3.07 17.20
CA SER A 45 27.27 -3.42 17.71
C SER A 45 27.37 -3.60 19.23
N LYS A 46 26.46 -3.00 19.99
CA LYS A 46 26.34 -3.14 21.44
C LYS A 46 25.96 -4.56 21.89
N TYR A 47 25.26 -5.32 21.04
CA TYR A 47 24.72 -6.64 21.36
C TYR A 47 25.53 -7.79 20.73
N LEU A 48 26.48 -7.49 19.85
CA LEU A 48 27.35 -8.49 19.20
C LEU A 48 28.09 -9.39 20.20
N LYS A 49 28.48 -8.86 21.37
CA LYS A 49 29.16 -9.63 22.43
C LYS A 49 28.25 -10.62 23.18
N ARG A 50 26.93 -10.54 22.99
CA ARG A 50 25.92 -11.39 23.64
C ARG A 50 25.22 -12.34 22.66
N VAL A 51 25.68 -12.40 21.41
CA VAL A 51 25.14 -13.29 20.37
C VAL A 51 25.51 -14.73 20.71
N LYS A 52 24.52 -15.62 20.65
CA LYS A 52 24.75 -17.07 20.70
C LYS A 52 24.44 -17.64 19.32
N GLU A 53 25.43 -18.27 18.70
CA GLU A 53 25.25 -19.05 17.47
C GLU A 53 24.44 -20.32 17.81
N LEU A 54 23.30 -20.50 17.14
CA LEU A 54 22.48 -21.71 17.29
C LEU A 54 22.91 -22.71 16.22
N PRO A 55 23.45 -23.90 16.57
CA PRO A 55 23.69 -24.94 15.59
C PRO A 55 22.36 -25.43 14.99
N SER A 56 22.31 -25.46 13.66
CA SER A 56 21.16 -25.95 12.89
C SER A 56 20.75 -27.36 13.34
N VAL A 57 19.44 -27.55 13.50
CA VAL A 57 18.78 -28.67 14.18
C VAL A 57 19.25 -30.04 13.69
N LYS A 58 19.92 -30.79 14.57
CA LYS A 58 19.96 -32.25 14.54
C LYS A 58 19.85 -32.80 15.97
N GLY A 59 18.63 -33.22 16.34
CA GLY A 59 18.39 -34.24 17.35
C GLY A 59 18.46 -33.81 18.83
N GLU A 60 17.35 -34.06 19.52
CA GLU A 60 17.29 -34.58 20.90
C GLU A 60 17.62 -33.62 22.08
N THR A 61 16.56 -33.36 22.87
CA THR A 61 16.61 -33.10 24.33
C THR A 61 17.21 -34.34 25.03
N PRO A 62 17.80 -34.29 26.25
CA PRO A 62 17.62 -33.29 27.31
C PRO A 62 18.87 -32.91 28.12
N SER A 63 18.80 -31.83 28.92
CA SER A 63 19.13 -31.86 30.36
C SER A 63 19.00 -30.47 31.00
N SER A 64 18.29 -30.44 32.12
CA SER A 64 18.32 -29.36 33.11
C SER A 64 19.70 -29.28 33.78
N PRO A 65 20.06 -28.12 34.35
CA PRO A 65 20.46 -28.19 35.75
C PRO A 65 19.69 -27.19 36.62
N SER A 66 19.14 -27.75 37.68
CA SER A 66 18.75 -27.10 38.92
C SER A 66 19.95 -26.38 39.54
N MET A 67 19.77 -25.15 40.00
CA MET A 67 20.58 -24.56 41.07
C MET A 67 19.66 -23.98 42.12
N GLU A 68 19.95 -24.38 43.35
CA GLU A 68 19.24 -24.13 44.59
C GLU A 68 19.22 -22.65 45.00
N SER A 69 18.12 -22.28 45.65
CA SER A 69 17.99 -21.11 46.52
C SER A 69 18.45 -21.48 47.93
N PRO A 70 18.95 -20.51 48.72
CA PRO A 70 18.27 -20.26 49.99
C PRO A 70 18.17 -18.78 50.36
N GLY A 71 16.99 -18.34 50.82
CA GLY A 71 16.80 -17.06 51.52
C GLY A 71 15.40 -16.46 51.42
N ALA A 72 14.50 -16.86 52.32
CA ALA A 72 13.15 -16.28 52.53
C ALA A 72 13.20 -14.94 53.31
N PRO A 73 12.08 -14.21 53.55
CA PRO A 73 10.81 -14.10 52.83
C PRO A 73 10.48 -12.62 52.49
N ALA A 74 10.33 -12.29 51.21
CA ALA A 74 9.77 -11.00 50.81
C ALA A 74 8.30 -11.18 50.41
N GLU A 75 7.43 -10.71 51.29
CA GLU A 75 6.08 -10.18 51.08
C GLU A 75 5.51 -10.33 49.65
N VAL A 76 4.59 -11.28 49.50
CA VAL A 76 3.91 -11.62 48.24
C VAL A 76 2.94 -10.49 47.88
N LYS A 77 3.41 -9.49 47.15
CA LYS A 77 2.54 -8.80 46.18
C LYS A 77 2.19 -9.83 45.11
N PRO A 78 0.91 -10.00 44.71
CA PRO A 78 0.58 -10.95 43.67
C PRO A 78 1.25 -10.50 42.38
N ALA A 79 2.37 -11.15 42.05
CA ALA A 79 2.97 -11.07 40.73
C ALA A 79 1.89 -11.57 39.77
N LEU A 80 1.29 -10.61 39.07
CA LEU A 80 0.37 -10.85 37.99
C LEU A 80 1.08 -11.82 37.06
N LYS A 81 0.61 -13.06 37.02
CA LYS A 81 1.06 -14.08 36.06
C LYS A 81 1.02 -13.40 34.71
N SER A 82 2.18 -13.11 34.13
CA SER A 82 2.31 -12.67 32.75
C SER A 82 1.80 -13.81 31.90
N GLN A 83 0.49 -13.80 31.64
CA GLN A 83 -0.13 -14.72 30.72
C GLN A 83 0.61 -14.58 29.39
N PRO A 84 0.95 -15.69 28.72
CA PRO A 84 1.51 -15.60 27.37
C PRO A 84 0.56 -14.73 26.54
N PRO A 85 1.09 -13.81 25.71
CA PRO A 85 0.25 -12.90 24.93
C PRO A 85 -0.75 -13.74 24.13
N LEU A 86 -2.05 -13.41 24.24
CA LEU A 86 -3.08 -14.09 23.48
C LEU A 86 -2.84 -13.81 21.99
N LEU A 87 -2.40 -14.83 21.27
CA LEU A 87 -2.14 -14.76 19.84
C LEU A 87 -3.38 -15.24 19.09
N TYR A 88 -3.91 -14.39 18.21
CA TYR A 88 -5.00 -14.75 17.32
C TYR A 88 -4.46 -14.75 15.89
N GLY A 89 -4.52 -15.89 15.21
CA GLY A 89 -3.94 -16.04 13.87
C GLY A 89 -2.43 -15.77 13.80
N GLY A 90 -1.71 -15.90 14.93
CA GLY A 90 -0.28 -15.63 15.03
C GLY A 90 0.10 -14.16 15.29
N LEU A 91 -0.88 -13.25 15.45
CA LEU A 91 -0.63 -11.85 15.83
C LEU A 91 -1.13 -11.56 17.25
N ASP A 92 -0.42 -10.64 17.94
CA ASP A 92 -0.83 -10.06 19.21
C ASP A 92 -1.81 -8.88 18.99
N GLU A 93 -2.31 -8.29 20.08
CA GLU A 93 -3.20 -7.13 20.06
C GLU A 93 -2.65 -5.97 19.23
N ARG A 94 -1.35 -5.68 19.40
CA ARG A 94 -0.68 -4.58 18.70
C ARG A 94 -0.61 -4.86 17.20
N GLY A 95 -0.33 -6.09 16.80
CA GLY A 95 -0.34 -6.52 15.41
C GLY A 95 -1.71 -6.30 14.75
N TRP A 96 -2.78 -6.78 15.39
CA TRP A 96 -4.14 -6.58 14.87
C TRP A 96 -4.53 -5.11 14.79
N ARG A 97 -4.34 -4.35 15.88
CA ARG A 97 -4.64 -2.91 15.91
C ARG A 97 -3.88 -2.14 14.85
N SER A 98 -2.60 -2.45 14.65
CA SER A 98 -1.77 -1.78 13.65
C SER A 98 -2.27 -2.02 12.22
N ARG A 99 -2.77 -3.23 11.91
CA ARG A 99 -3.33 -3.53 10.58
C ARG A 99 -4.63 -2.77 10.33
N PHE A 100 -5.52 -2.73 11.32
CA PHE A 100 -6.77 -1.95 11.21
C PHE A 100 -6.52 -0.45 11.14
N SER A 101 -5.67 0.09 12.02
CA SER A 101 -5.40 1.52 12.08
C SER A 101 -4.69 2.03 10.83
N SER A 102 -3.71 1.28 10.30
CA SER A 102 -3.01 1.69 9.07
C SER A 102 -3.96 1.83 7.88
N LEU A 103 -4.84 0.85 7.65
CA LEU A 103 -5.83 0.91 6.57
C LEU A 103 -6.84 2.05 6.78
N ARG A 104 -7.30 2.28 8.01
CA ARG A 104 -8.24 3.37 8.32
C ARG A 104 -7.61 4.74 8.15
N GLU A 105 -6.38 4.93 8.59
CA GLU A 105 -5.65 6.18 8.40
C GLU A 105 -5.40 6.44 6.92
N GLU A 106 -5.01 5.43 6.14
CA GLU A 106 -4.86 5.59 4.69
C GLU A 106 -6.20 5.97 4.03
N LEU A 107 -7.29 5.29 4.37
CA LEU A 107 -8.63 5.60 3.89
C LEU A 107 -9.01 7.04 4.22
N LYS A 108 -8.79 7.47 5.46
CA LYS A 108 -9.10 8.81 5.93
C LYS A 108 -8.30 9.88 5.18
N VAL A 109 -6.99 9.68 5.01
CA VAL A 109 -6.13 10.60 4.26
C VAL A 109 -6.62 10.77 2.82
N ILE A 110 -7.00 9.67 2.16
CA ILE A 110 -7.51 9.74 0.78
C ILE A 110 -8.88 10.43 0.75
N GLU A 111 -9.81 10.05 1.64
CA GLU A 111 -11.14 10.66 1.73
C GLU A 111 -11.10 12.17 2.02
N GLU A 112 -10.15 12.63 2.85
CA GLU A 112 -9.95 14.06 3.14
C GLU A 112 -9.33 14.82 1.95
N SER A 113 -8.46 14.17 1.16
CA SER A 113 -7.80 14.81 0.02
C SER A 113 -8.62 14.81 -1.28
N LEU A 114 -9.54 13.85 -1.44
CA LEU A 114 -10.38 13.66 -2.63
C LEU A 114 -11.21 14.90 -3.02
N PRO A 115 -11.92 15.57 -2.09
CA PRO A 115 -12.71 16.76 -2.41
C PRO A 115 -11.86 17.87 -3.03
N LYS A 116 -10.65 18.09 -2.51
CA LYS A 116 -9.73 19.09 -3.04
C LYS A 116 -9.29 18.76 -4.46
N LYS A 117 -8.95 17.49 -4.73
CA LYS A 117 -8.55 17.03 -6.07
C LYS A 117 -9.69 17.08 -7.06
N ARG A 118 -10.93 16.79 -6.64
CA ARG A 118 -12.14 16.96 -7.45
C ARG A 118 -12.40 18.43 -7.78
N GLU A 119 -12.17 19.34 -6.84
CA GLU A 119 -12.29 20.77 -7.13
C GLU A 119 -11.19 21.26 -8.10
N GLU A 120 -9.95 20.83 -7.93
CA GLU A 120 -8.86 21.09 -8.88
C GLU A 120 -9.20 20.56 -10.29
N LEU A 121 -9.78 19.36 -10.38
CA LEU A 121 -10.28 18.79 -11.63
C LEU A 121 -11.36 19.67 -12.27
N ASN A 122 -12.33 20.16 -11.49
CA ASN A 122 -13.37 21.07 -11.96
C ASN A 122 -12.79 22.40 -12.47
N GLN A 123 -11.79 22.95 -11.78
CA GLN A 123 -11.09 24.15 -12.23
C GLN A 123 -10.34 23.91 -13.53
N LEU A 124 -9.65 22.78 -13.67
CA LEU A 124 -8.99 22.39 -14.93
C LEU A 124 -10.01 22.19 -16.05
N HIS A 125 -11.16 21.59 -15.75
CA HIS A 125 -12.25 21.45 -16.71
C HIS A 125 -12.76 22.81 -17.18
N ARG A 126 -13.03 23.74 -16.25
CA ARG A 126 -13.43 25.13 -16.57
C ARG A 126 -12.40 25.81 -17.47
N ARG A 127 -11.11 25.72 -17.13
CA ARG A 127 -10.01 26.28 -17.93
C ARG A 127 -9.93 25.64 -19.32
N TRP A 128 -10.09 24.33 -19.40
CA TRP A 128 -10.11 23.60 -20.67
C TRP A 128 -11.30 24.05 -21.52
N VAL A 129 -12.51 24.13 -20.96
CA VAL A 129 -13.70 24.63 -21.67
C VAL A 129 -13.49 26.06 -22.18
N ILE A 130 -13.00 26.97 -21.33
CA ILE A 130 -12.67 28.35 -21.73
C ILE A 130 -11.62 28.37 -22.85
N SER A 131 -10.62 27.49 -22.80
CA SER A 131 -9.60 27.37 -23.86
C SER A 131 -10.14 26.79 -25.16
N MET A 132 -11.13 25.89 -25.10
CA MET A 132 -11.74 25.23 -26.26
C MET A 132 -12.64 26.17 -27.06
N GLY A 133 -13.22 27.17 -26.41
CA GLY A 133 -14.16 28.09 -27.04
C GLY A 133 -14.75 28.99 -25.98
N ARG A 134 -14.78 30.27 -26.26
CA ARG A 134 -15.37 31.31 -25.41
C ARG A 134 -16.79 30.86 -24.98
N VAL A 135 -17.20 31.11 -23.74
CA VAL A 135 -18.64 31.10 -23.40
C VAL A 135 -19.22 32.37 -24.02
N PRO A 136 -20.07 32.27 -25.06
CA PRO A 136 -20.57 33.47 -25.73
C PRO A 136 -21.38 34.33 -24.78
N SER A 137 -21.16 35.64 -24.81
CA SER A 137 -22.01 36.59 -24.10
C SER A 137 -23.40 36.63 -24.72
N GLN A 138 -24.40 37.07 -23.96
CA GLN A 138 -25.79 37.22 -24.47
C GLN A 138 -25.87 38.15 -25.70
N GLY A 139 -24.98 39.14 -25.82
CA GLY A 139 -24.88 39.98 -27.01
C GLY A 139 -24.38 39.22 -28.23
N GLU A 140 -23.24 38.52 -28.11
CA GLU A 140 -22.67 37.71 -29.20
C GLU A 140 -23.64 36.60 -29.66
N LEU A 141 -24.44 36.04 -28.74
CA LEU A 141 -25.49 35.07 -29.08
C LEU A 141 -26.61 35.70 -29.90
N LYS A 142 -27.03 36.93 -29.56
CA LYS A 142 -28.03 37.68 -30.34
C LYS A 142 -27.51 38.03 -31.72
N ASP A 143 -26.31 38.58 -31.81
CA ASP A 143 -25.69 38.97 -33.08
C ASP A 143 -25.53 37.76 -34.02
N PHE A 144 -25.12 36.61 -33.47
CA PHE A 144 -25.04 35.36 -34.25
C PHE A 144 -26.42 34.84 -34.66
N ALA A 145 -27.43 34.93 -33.79
CA ALA A 145 -28.80 34.53 -34.10
C ALA A 145 -29.42 35.43 -35.19
N GLU A 146 -29.15 36.74 -35.16
CA GLU A 146 -29.58 37.70 -36.19
C GLU A 146 -28.92 37.37 -37.54
N LYS A 147 -27.60 37.15 -37.57
CA LYS A 147 -26.89 36.70 -38.78
C LYS A 147 -27.40 35.34 -39.31
N GLN A 148 -27.77 34.41 -38.43
CA GLN A 148 -28.38 33.15 -38.84
C GLN A 148 -29.76 33.37 -39.47
N ALA A 149 -30.58 34.25 -38.88
CA ALA A 149 -31.89 34.59 -39.40
C ALA A 149 -31.79 35.28 -40.78
N GLU A 150 -30.74 36.07 -41.01
CA GLU A 150 -30.42 36.69 -42.30
C GLU A 150 -29.78 35.73 -43.32
N GLY A 151 -29.40 34.52 -42.90
CA GLY A 151 -28.70 33.54 -43.74
C GLY A 151 -27.26 33.91 -44.08
N SER A 152 -26.66 34.87 -43.37
CA SER A 152 -25.29 35.37 -43.58
C SER A 152 -24.27 34.75 -42.63
N ALA A 153 -24.71 33.99 -41.62
CA ALA A 153 -23.82 33.37 -40.63
C ALA A 153 -22.86 32.34 -41.25
N THR A 154 -21.56 32.54 -41.04
CA THR A 154 -20.52 31.58 -41.44
C THR A 154 -19.97 30.78 -40.24
N VAL A 155 -19.12 29.78 -40.52
CA VAL A 155 -18.44 28.99 -39.47
C VAL A 155 -17.52 29.89 -38.62
N GLU A 156 -16.94 30.92 -39.24
CA GLU A 156 -16.14 31.92 -38.53
C GLU A 156 -17.00 32.82 -37.65
N ASP A 157 -18.29 33.01 -37.89
CA ASP A 157 -19.17 33.81 -37.03
C ASP A 157 -19.65 33.05 -35.79
N ASN A 158 -19.44 31.73 -35.74
CA ASN A 158 -19.86 30.90 -34.61
C ASN A 158 -19.10 31.29 -33.33
N PRO A 159 -19.78 31.83 -32.31
CA PRO A 159 -19.13 32.34 -31.11
C PRO A 159 -18.56 31.23 -30.22
N TYR A 160 -18.92 29.97 -30.48
CA TYR A 160 -18.40 28.80 -29.76
C TYR A 160 -17.09 28.27 -30.33
N VAL A 161 -16.66 28.72 -31.51
CA VAL A 161 -15.44 28.22 -32.16
C VAL A 161 -14.26 29.14 -31.80
N ASN A 162 -13.23 28.56 -31.19
CA ASN A 162 -11.99 29.30 -30.92
C ASN A 162 -11.22 29.54 -32.21
N LYS A 163 -11.08 30.81 -32.61
CA LYS A 163 -10.42 31.25 -33.84
C LYS A 163 -8.89 31.38 -33.71
N SER A 164 -8.35 31.17 -32.51
CA SER A 164 -6.93 31.37 -32.22
C SER A 164 -6.10 30.12 -32.54
N ALA A 165 -5.15 30.24 -33.48
CA ALA A 165 -4.13 29.23 -33.76
C ALA A 165 -3.14 29.01 -32.58
N LEU A 166 -3.11 29.93 -31.61
CA LEU A 166 -2.27 29.88 -30.40
C LEU A 166 -3.04 29.40 -29.16
N SER A 167 -4.36 29.24 -29.26
CA SER A 167 -5.08 28.46 -28.27
C SER A 167 -4.67 27.02 -28.49
N THR A 168 -3.83 26.49 -27.61
CA THR A 168 -3.51 25.06 -27.61
C THR A 168 -4.39 24.37 -26.57
N PRO A 169 -5.58 23.89 -26.94
CA PRO A 169 -6.39 23.01 -26.11
C PRO A 169 -5.61 21.85 -25.48
N GLY A 170 -4.52 21.41 -26.14
CA GLY A 170 -3.66 20.32 -25.69
C GLY A 170 -3.22 20.43 -24.24
N ARG A 171 -2.64 21.55 -23.80
CA ARG A 171 -2.08 21.66 -22.43
C ARG A 171 -3.14 21.58 -21.33
N HIS A 172 -4.28 22.24 -21.53
CA HIS A 172 -5.38 22.20 -20.56
C HIS A 172 -6.09 20.85 -20.55
N ARG A 173 -6.23 20.23 -21.73
CA ARG A 173 -6.76 18.89 -21.91
C ARG A 173 -5.88 17.84 -21.22
N GLU A 174 -4.58 17.89 -21.44
CA GLU A 174 -3.59 17.00 -20.80
C GLU A 174 -3.63 17.13 -19.29
N ALA A 175 -3.60 18.36 -18.76
CA ALA A 175 -3.71 18.61 -17.33
C ALA A 175 -5.02 18.07 -16.75
N TYR A 176 -6.16 18.29 -17.43
CA TYR A 176 -7.46 17.75 -17.03
C TYR A 176 -7.44 16.23 -16.98
N TYR A 177 -6.95 15.55 -18.02
CA TYR A 177 -6.92 14.08 -18.03
C TYR A 177 -5.93 13.50 -17.04
N ALA A 178 -4.77 14.14 -16.83
CA ALA A 178 -3.82 13.73 -15.79
C ALA A 178 -4.48 13.77 -14.41
N LYS A 179 -5.17 14.87 -14.09
CA LYS A 179 -5.88 15.01 -12.81
C LYS A 179 -7.08 14.06 -12.69
N LEU A 180 -7.78 13.81 -13.80
CA LEU A 180 -8.88 12.84 -13.83
C LEU A 180 -8.40 11.43 -13.50
N GLN A 181 -7.22 11.05 -14.02
CA GLN A 181 -6.62 9.74 -13.71
C GLN A 181 -6.20 9.65 -12.23
N GLU A 182 -5.60 10.71 -11.67
CA GLU A 182 -5.27 10.78 -10.24
C GLU A 182 -6.52 10.56 -9.36
N VAL A 183 -7.61 11.28 -9.65
CA VAL A 183 -8.89 11.12 -8.91
C VAL A 183 -9.43 9.69 -9.03
N ARG A 184 -9.40 9.11 -10.24
CA ARG A 184 -9.86 7.73 -10.46
C ARG A 184 -9.02 6.70 -9.72
N GLN A 185 -7.70 6.88 -9.70
CA GLN A 185 -6.78 6.00 -8.98
C GLN A 185 -7.06 6.03 -7.48
N GLU A 186 -7.34 7.22 -6.93
CA GLU A 186 -7.67 7.36 -5.52
C GLU A 186 -9.04 6.78 -5.17
N GLU A 187 -10.04 6.99 -6.01
CA GLU A 187 -11.35 6.35 -5.83
C GLU A 187 -11.24 4.82 -5.89
N ALA A 188 -10.43 4.28 -6.80
CA ALA A 188 -10.12 2.86 -6.87
C ALA A 188 -9.39 2.38 -5.61
N ARG A 189 -8.41 3.15 -5.12
CA ARG A 189 -7.67 2.82 -3.89
C ARG A 189 -8.57 2.82 -2.66
N VAL A 190 -9.52 3.75 -2.54
CA VAL A 190 -10.54 3.73 -1.48
C VAL A 190 -11.35 2.43 -1.55
N GLY A 191 -11.78 2.02 -2.75
CA GLY A 191 -12.49 0.76 -2.95
C GLY A 191 -11.66 -0.46 -2.52
N GLU A 192 -10.38 -0.48 -2.89
CA GLU A 192 -9.45 -1.53 -2.48
C GLU A 192 -9.24 -1.58 -0.97
N ILE A 193 -9.01 -0.44 -0.32
CA ILE A 193 -8.82 -0.38 1.15
C ILE A 193 -10.09 -0.83 1.88
N LYS A 194 -11.28 -0.45 1.40
CA LYS A 194 -12.55 -0.93 1.96
C LYS A 194 -12.66 -2.44 1.88
N LYS A 195 -12.32 -3.02 0.73
CA LYS A 195 -12.27 -4.47 0.57
C LYS A 195 -11.22 -5.12 1.51
N GLN A 196 -10.03 -4.53 1.60
CA GLN A 196 -8.98 -5.01 2.51
C GLN A 196 -9.42 -4.97 3.98
N LEU A 197 -10.17 -3.95 4.38
CA LEU A 197 -10.76 -3.86 5.72
C LEU A 197 -11.81 -4.96 5.93
N GLU A 198 -12.72 -5.17 4.98
CA GLU A 198 -13.71 -6.26 5.05
C GLU A 198 -13.04 -7.64 5.14
N ASP A 199 -12.04 -7.91 4.30
CA ASP A 199 -11.27 -9.16 4.32
C ASP A 199 -10.54 -9.34 5.66
N LEU A 200 -9.98 -8.26 6.23
CA LEU A 200 -9.33 -8.27 7.54
C LEU A 200 -10.35 -8.49 8.67
N GLU A 201 -11.56 -7.94 8.57
CA GLU A 201 -12.65 -8.19 9.53
C GLU A 201 -13.13 -9.64 9.48
N LEU A 202 -13.21 -10.24 8.29
CA LEU A 202 -13.53 -11.65 8.11
C LEU A 202 -12.43 -12.55 8.69
N GLU A 203 -11.16 -12.22 8.44
CA GLU A 203 -10.02 -12.94 9.03
C GLU A 203 -10.06 -12.86 10.56
N ALA A 204 -10.21 -11.65 11.10
CA ALA A 204 -10.31 -11.39 12.53
C ALA A 204 -11.49 -12.14 13.17
N SER A 205 -12.63 -12.20 12.48
CA SER A 205 -13.81 -12.95 12.96
C SER A 205 -13.57 -14.45 12.91
N ARG A 206 -12.91 -14.97 11.86
CA ARG A 206 -12.57 -16.39 11.72
C ARG A 206 -11.61 -16.87 12.81
N VAL A 207 -10.63 -16.05 13.19
CA VAL A 207 -9.68 -16.39 14.25
C VAL A 207 -10.17 -16.02 15.66
N GLY A 208 -11.32 -15.36 15.79
CA GLY A 208 -11.93 -15.02 17.08
C GLY A 208 -11.33 -13.80 17.78
N VAL A 209 -10.71 -12.88 17.03
CA VAL A 209 -10.12 -11.64 17.58
C VAL A 209 -11.18 -10.82 18.29
N PRO A 210 -10.95 -10.36 19.54
CA PRO A 210 -11.90 -9.50 20.24
C PRO A 210 -12.24 -8.22 19.47
N PHE A 211 -13.48 -7.74 19.58
CA PHE A 211 -13.91 -6.51 18.88
C PHE A 211 -13.08 -5.28 19.28
N GLU A 212 -12.64 -5.19 20.54
CA GLU A 212 -11.80 -4.09 21.06
C GLU A 212 -10.41 -4.00 20.41
N TRP A 213 -9.96 -5.06 19.73
CA TRP A 213 -8.70 -5.08 18.99
C TRP A 213 -8.88 -4.65 17.53
N ARG A 214 -10.14 -4.59 17.09
CA ARG A 214 -10.55 -4.22 15.72
C ARG A 214 -11.03 -2.78 15.64
N ARG A 215 -11.11 -2.03 16.73
CA ARG A 215 -11.49 -0.60 16.76
C ARG A 215 -10.33 0.33 16.42
#